data_AF-A0A1L9S4E9-F1
#
_entry.id   AF-A0A1L9S4E9-F1
#
_cell.length_a   1.000
_cell.length_b   1.000
_cell.length_c   1.000
_cell.angle_alpha   90.00
_cell.angle_beta   90.00
_cell.angle_gamma   90.00
#
_symmetry.space_group_name_H-M   'P 1'
#
loop_
_entity.id
_entity.type
_entity.pdbx_description
1 polymer ?
#
loop_
_entity_poly.entity_id
_entity_poly.type
_entity_poly.pdbx_seq_one_letter_code
_entity_poly.pdbx_strand_id
1 'polypeptide(L)'
;MTTLTDLPFQILELIASNLSEFTIKSFSLVSKKCRAVSEPEIFRTIKITYSEFDFNMLEELSKSPLAAYVKILHYDVSELFDPVIQDWDYFTSCVYTPQEYAKDYTDFCWNLRGNGFAYKAIYTYFQRLIADQQAIMEERKDIHAFMESLPRLIDLKCIKLSFTGEHENQLLWFSNRLFVDSWHSFAVHFEAVLRGMISAKWNGLTIQSLEIHGMPFRSAHESSNILEIAEQGLALVRNFKLVNSPGLLDLMSAVTLPCLQRFEITDCWLLGSKLIRFLEAHDGIVQHVEFYRINLFYERFTPGTRSSSCARTFWELVTETGNTVKVESLVITPI
;
A
#
# COMPACT_ATOMS: atom_id res chain seq x y z
N MET A 1 -8.69 -35.00 -32.35
CA MET A 1 -8.75 -34.27 -31.06
C MET A 1 -7.72 -33.16 -31.15
N THR A 2 -8.14 -31.90 -31.18
CA THR A 2 -7.24 -30.75 -31.05
C THR A 2 -6.82 -30.64 -29.59
N THR A 3 -5.53 -30.74 -29.33
CA THR A 3 -4.98 -30.51 -27.99
C THR A 3 -4.74 -29.01 -27.79
N LEU A 4 -4.71 -28.55 -26.55
CA LEU A 4 -4.51 -27.13 -26.21
C LEU A 4 -3.23 -26.55 -26.83
N THR A 5 -2.22 -27.39 -27.05
CA THR A 5 -0.95 -27.03 -27.70
C THR A 5 -1.07 -26.74 -29.20
N ASP A 6 -2.14 -27.21 -29.84
CA ASP A 6 -2.41 -27.01 -31.26
C ASP A 6 -3.07 -25.64 -31.55
N LEU A 7 -3.50 -24.92 -30.51
CA LEU A 7 -4.12 -23.61 -30.66
C LEU A 7 -3.09 -22.56 -31.14
N PRO A 8 -3.48 -21.59 -32.00
CA PRO A 8 -2.63 -20.47 -32.37
C PRO A 8 -2.17 -19.66 -31.16
N PHE A 9 -1.00 -19.01 -31.27
CA PHE A 9 -0.41 -18.26 -30.15
C PHE A 9 -1.34 -17.15 -29.64
N GLN A 10 -1.99 -16.43 -30.56
CA GLN A 10 -2.91 -15.34 -30.26
C GLN A 10 -4.14 -15.80 -29.47
N ILE A 11 -4.61 -17.02 -29.73
CA ILE A 11 -5.73 -17.60 -28.97
C ILE A 11 -5.28 -17.95 -27.55
N LEU A 12 -4.06 -18.45 -27.39
CA LEU A 12 -3.50 -18.76 -26.07
C LEU A 12 -3.22 -17.48 -25.26
N GLU A 13 -2.79 -16.39 -25.89
CA GLU A 13 -2.65 -15.07 -25.25
C GLU A 13 -3.99 -14.57 -24.72
N LEU A 14 -5.05 -14.64 -25.55
CA LEU A 14 -6.40 -14.22 -25.15
C LEU A 14 -6.96 -15.09 -24.03
N ILE A 15 -6.65 -16.40 -24.03
CA ILE A 15 -7.00 -17.26 -22.90
C ILE A 15 -6.25 -16.79 -21.66
N ALA A 16 -4.92 -16.67 -21.73
CA ALA A 16 -4.07 -16.31 -20.60
C ALA A 16 -4.49 -14.97 -19.95
N SER A 17 -4.81 -13.95 -20.76
CA SER A 17 -5.25 -12.64 -20.28
C SER A 17 -6.59 -12.63 -19.54
N ASN A 18 -7.37 -13.70 -19.63
CA ASN A 18 -8.67 -13.86 -18.97
C ASN A 18 -8.65 -14.90 -17.85
N LEU A 19 -7.50 -15.51 -17.56
CA LEU A 19 -7.37 -16.45 -16.45
C LEU A 19 -7.17 -15.72 -15.12
N SER A 20 -7.66 -16.34 -14.04
CA SER A 20 -7.31 -15.89 -12.69
C SER A 20 -5.83 -16.20 -12.38
N GLU A 21 -5.26 -15.51 -11.39
CA GLU A 21 -3.86 -15.66 -10.98
C GLU A 21 -3.48 -17.10 -10.63
N PHE A 22 -4.38 -17.85 -9.98
CA PHE A 22 -4.15 -19.26 -9.66
C PHE A 22 -4.17 -20.15 -10.92
N THR A 23 -5.10 -19.86 -11.82
CA THR A 23 -5.32 -20.68 -13.02
C THR A 23 -4.20 -20.46 -14.03
N ILE A 24 -3.70 -19.23 -14.17
CA ILE A 24 -2.62 -18.92 -15.11
C ILE A 24 -1.30 -19.61 -14.74
N LYS A 25 -1.00 -19.73 -13.43
CA LYS A 25 0.15 -20.49 -12.95
C LYS A 25 0.06 -21.95 -13.39
N SER A 26 -1.10 -22.58 -13.17
CA SER A 26 -1.34 -23.97 -13.61
C SER A 26 -1.26 -24.11 -15.14
N PHE A 27 -1.83 -23.15 -15.89
CA PHE A 27 -1.79 -23.14 -17.35
C PHE A 27 -0.36 -23.00 -17.90
N SER A 28 0.49 -22.19 -17.27
CA SER A 28 1.90 -22.01 -17.66
C SER A 28 2.73 -23.30 -17.57
N LEU A 29 2.30 -24.26 -16.76
CA LEU A 29 2.98 -25.55 -16.59
C LEU A 29 2.61 -26.57 -17.68
N VAL A 30 1.54 -26.33 -18.45
CA VAL A 30 1.03 -27.28 -19.45
C VAL A 30 2.01 -27.47 -20.62
N SER A 31 2.61 -26.38 -21.13
CA SER A 31 3.56 -26.43 -22.24
C SER A 31 4.46 -25.20 -22.29
N LYS A 32 5.57 -25.27 -23.05
CA LYS A 32 6.43 -24.11 -23.31
C LYS A 32 5.68 -22.93 -23.95
N LYS A 33 4.72 -23.21 -24.83
CA LYS A 33 3.90 -22.19 -25.49
C LYS A 33 2.95 -21.51 -24.52
N CYS A 34 2.30 -22.30 -23.66
CA CYS A 34 1.46 -21.78 -22.58
C CYS A 34 2.27 -20.94 -21.60
N ARG A 35 3.50 -21.36 -21.26
CA ARG A 35 4.41 -20.56 -20.43
C ARG A 35 4.71 -19.20 -21.05
N ALA A 36 5.14 -19.17 -22.32
CA ALA A 36 5.52 -17.93 -22.99
C ALA A 36 4.37 -16.90 -23.06
N VAL A 37 3.12 -17.34 -23.28
CA VAL A 37 1.96 -16.42 -23.25
C VAL A 37 1.51 -16.04 -21.84
N SER A 38 1.92 -16.80 -20.81
CA SER A 38 1.52 -16.56 -19.42
C SER A 38 2.47 -15.63 -18.69
N GLU A 39 3.76 -15.64 -19.05
CA GLU A 39 4.80 -14.82 -18.41
C GLU A 39 4.40 -13.34 -18.28
N PRO A 40 3.87 -12.66 -19.32
CA PRO A 40 3.48 -11.25 -19.20
C PRO A 40 2.42 -10.99 -18.13
N GLU A 41 1.47 -11.91 -17.95
CA GLU A 41 0.38 -11.75 -16.97
C GLU A 41 0.79 -12.23 -15.58
N ILE A 42 1.64 -13.27 -15.46
CA ILE A 42 2.18 -13.74 -14.18
C ILE A 42 3.07 -12.66 -13.54
N PHE A 43 3.95 -12.05 -14.33
CA PHE A 43 4.91 -11.05 -13.83
C PHE A 43 4.37 -9.61 -13.94
N ARG A 44 3.12 -9.44 -14.39
CA ARG A 44 2.47 -8.12 -14.49
C ARG A 44 2.46 -7.37 -13.17
N THR A 45 2.17 -8.10 -12.09
CA THR A 45 2.13 -7.57 -10.73
C THR A 45 3.09 -8.35 -9.87
N ILE A 46 4.04 -7.66 -9.27
CA ILE A 46 4.97 -8.24 -8.32
C ILE A 46 4.54 -7.80 -6.94
N LYS A 47 4.34 -8.77 -6.05
CA LYS A 47 4.06 -8.52 -4.65
C LYS A 47 5.32 -8.77 -3.83
N ILE A 48 5.70 -7.81 -3.01
CA ILE A 48 6.79 -7.92 -2.04
C ILE A 48 6.29 -7.52 -0.65
N THR A 49 6.88 -8.11 0.37
CA THR A 49 6.68 -7.77 1.77
C THR A 49 7.91 -7.08 2.35
N TYR A 50 7.81 -6.51 3.55
CA TYR A 50 8.98 -5.98 4.26
C TYR A 50 9.84 -7.12 4.83
N SER A 51 10.65 -7.74 3.96
CA SER A 51 11.59 -8.81 4.31
C SER A 51 12.84 -8.77 3.44
N GLU A 52 13.97 -9.23 3.98
CA GLU A 52 15.23 -9.26 3.22
C GLU A 52 15.11 -10.16 1.99
N PHE A 53 14.39 -11.28 2.11
CA PHE A 53 14.14 -12.20 1.02
C PHE A 53 13.46 -11.51 -0.18
N ASP A 54 12.37 -10.77 0.06
CA ASP A 54 11.62 -10.14 -1.01
C ASP A 54 12.37 -8.97 -1.65
N PHE A 55 13.20 -8.24 -0.89
CA PHE A 55 14.06 -7.21 -1.44
C PHE A 55 15.15 -7.79 -2.35
N ASN A 56 15.79 -8.88 -1.94
CA ASN A 56 16.73 -9.60 -2.80
C ASN A 56 16.05 -10.14 -4.07
N MET A 57 14.83 -10.70 -3.92
CA MET A 57 14.05 -11.17 -5.07
C MET A 57 13.71 -10.02 -6.03
N LEU A 58 13.31 -8.85 -5.52
CA LEU A 58 13.04 -7.67 -6.35
C LEU A 58 14.27 -7.26 -7.16
N GLU A 59 15.44 -7.24 -6.52
CA GLU A 59 16.69 -6.91 -7.20
C GLU A 59 17.06 -7.93 -8.30
N GLU A 60 16.95 -9.22 -8.01
CA GLU A 60 17.23 -10.28 -8.98
C GLU A 60 16.25 -10.22 -10.16
N LEU A 61 14.95 -10.05 -9.87
CA LEU A 61 13.93 -9.90 -10.89
C LEU A 61 14.19 -8.68 -11.78
N SER A 62 14.60 -7.55 -11.19
CA SER A 62 14.91 -6.31 -11.92
C SER A 62 16.05 -6.46 -12.93
N LYS A 63 16.95 -7.43 -12.71
CA LYS A 63 18.08 -7.77 -13.59
C LYS A 63 17.71 -8.81 -14.65
N SER A 64 16.53 -9.42 -14.55
CA SER A 64 16.07 -10.47 -15.45
C SER A 64 15.28 -9.91 -16.65
N PRO A 65 15.13 -10.69 -17.74
CA PRO A 65 14.25 -10.30 -18.86
C PRO A 65 12.78 -10.10 -18.46
N LEU A 66 12.35 -10.69 -17.34
CA LEU A 66 10.97 -10.61 -16.85
C LEU A 66 10.63 -9.22 -16.29
N ALA A 67 11.63 -8.39 -15.99
CA ALA A 67 11.46 -7.00 -15.57
C ALA A 67 10.60 -6.19 -16.55
N ALA A 68 10.67 -6.50 -17.85
CA ALA A 68 9.88 -5.85 -18.90
C ALA A 68 8.37 -6.14 -18.79
N TYR A 69 7.97 -7.17 -18.05
CA TYR A 69 6.55 -7.47 -17.84
C TYR A 69 5.95 -6.78 -16.62
N VAL A 70 6.78 -6.26 -15.72
CA VAL A 70 6.33 -5.68 -14.46
C VAL A 70 5.68 -4.32 -14.70
N LYS A 71 4.36 -4.24 -14.48
CA LYS A 71 3.57 -3.00 -14.61
C LYS A 71 3.13 -2.44 -13.28
N ILE A 72 2.98 -3.30 -12.28
CA ILE A 72 2.51 -2.96 -10.94
C ILE A 72 3.46 -3.57 -9.92
N LEU A 73 3.96 -2.75 -9.00
CA LEU A 73 4.65 -3.21 -7.81
C LEU A 73 3.73 -3.02 -6.60
N HIS A 74 3.35 -4.14 -5.98
CA HIS A 74 2.58 -4.15 -4.75
C HIS A 74 3.53 -4.41 -3.58
N TYR A 75 3.75 -3.36 -2.78
CA TYR A 75 4.48 -3.45 -1.53
C TYR A 75 3.51 -3.57 -0.36
N ASP A 76 3.45 -4.76 0.22
CA ASP A 76 2.69 -5.04 1.44
C ASP A 76 3.58 -4.76 2.64
N VAL A 77 3.22 -3.74 3.39
CA VAL A 77 4.09 -3.18 4.41
C VAL A 77 3.68 -3.71 5.77
N SER A 78 4.66 -4.18 6.52
CA SER A 78 4.47 -4.63 7.90
C SER A 78 4.68 -3.44 8.84
N GLU A 79 3.85 -3.31 9.87
CA GLU A 79 4.17 -2.38 10.98
C GLU A 79 5.52 -2.78 11.62
N LEU A 80 6.27 -1.78 12.07
CA LEU A 80 7.57 -2.00 12.71
C LEU A 80 7.35 -2.45 14.16
N PHE A 81 8.02 -3.54 14.50
CA PHE A 81 7.99 -4.07 15.85
C PHE A 81 8.95 -3.31 16.78
N ASP A 82 8.60 -3.23 18.07
CA ASP A 82 9.50 -2.70 19.09
C ASP A 82 10.70 -3.65 19.27
N PRO A 83 11.93 -3.19 19.02
CA PRO A 83 13.12 -4.02 19.13
C PRO A 83 13.36 -4.59 20.54
N VAL A 84 12.87 -3.93 21.58
CA VAL A 84 13.04 -4.35 22.99
C VAL A 84 12.31 -5.67 23.27
N ILE A 85 11.30 -6.01 22.46
CA ILE A 85 10.52 -7.26 22.57
C ILE A 85 11.39 -8.51 22.32
N GLN A 86 12.55 -8.36 21.68
CA GLN A 86 13.50 -9.46 21.56
C GLN A 86 14.08 -9.92 22.89
N ASP A 87 14.06 -9.10 23.94
CA ASP A 87 14.46 -9.53 25.27
C ASP A 87 13.40 -10.46 25.86
N TRP A 88 13.81 -11.70 26.18
CA TRP A 88 12.91 -12.72 26.73
C TRP A 88 12.30 -12.31 28.07
N ASP A 89 13.10 -11.70 28.94
CA ASP A 89 12.63 -11.29 30.27
C ASP A 89 11.62 -10.15 30.12
N TYR A 90 11.88 -9.19 29.21
CA TYR A 90 10.92 -8.14 28.87
C TYR A 90 9.64 -8.70 28.25
N PHE A 91 9.74 -9.61 27.28
CA PHE A 91 8.58 -10.23 26.65
C PHE A 91 7.68 -10.92 27.68
N THR A 92 8.28 -11.73 28.57
CA THR A 92 7.55 -12.54 29.55
C THR A 92 7.01 -11.75 30.74
N SER A 93 7.57 -10.58 31.03
CA SER A 93 7.14 -9.74 32.15
C SER A 93 6.23 -8.58 31.74
N CYS A 94 6.37 -8.05 30.53
CA CYS A 94 5.74 -6.79 30.12
C CYS A 94 4.85 -6.90 28.88
N VAL A 95 5.15 -7.79 27.94
CA VAL A 95 4.49 -7.83 26.62
C VAL A 95 3.36 -8.86 26.59
N TYR A 96 3.67 -10.08 27.01
CA TYR A 96 2.71 -11.17 27.05
C TYR A 96 3.07 -12.14 28.12
N THR A 97 2.49 -11.98 29.30
CA THR A 97 2.85 -12.78 30.46
C THR A 97 2.35 -14.22 30.34
N PRO A 98 2.98 -15.20 31.03
CA PRO A 98 2.46 -16.56 31.09
C PRO A 98 1.02 -16.65 31.62
N GLN A 99 0.61 -15.73 32.52
CA GLN A 99 -0.77 -15.67 33.00
C GLN A 99 -1.74 -15.22 31.90
N GLU A 100 -1.37 -14.20 31.12
CA GLU A 100 -2.17 -13.77 29.97
C GLU A 100 -2.24 -14.85 28.90
N TYR A 101 -1.14 -15.57 28.64
CA TYR A 101 -1.16 -16.71 27.73
C TYR A 101 -2.13 -17.79 28.21
N ALA A 102 -2.08 -18.16 29.48
CA ALA A 102 -3.00 -19.16 30.02
C ALA A 102 -4.47 -18.72 29.88
N LYS A 103 -4.77 -17.44 30.09
CA LYS A 103 -6.10 -16.86 29.92
C LYS A 103 -6.52 -16.81 28.45
N ASP A 104 -5.67 -16.32 27.55
CA ASP A 104 -5.99 -16.23 26.14
C ASP A 104 -6.15 -17.62 25.52
N TYR A 105 -5.39 -18.59 26.00
CA TYR A 105 -5.50 -19.99 25.61
C TYR A 105 -6.87 -20.61 25.97
N THR A 106 -7.47 -20.19 27.10
CA THR A 106 -8.82 -20.62 27.49
C THR A 106 -9.93 -19.85 26.81
N ASP A 107 -9.74 -18.55 26.59
CA ASP A 107 -10.80 -17.62 26.18
C ASP A 107 -10.95 -17.52 24.65
N PHE A 108 -9.89 -17.78 23.87
CA PHE A 108 -9.91 -17.56 22.42
C PHE A 108 -10.02 -18.83 21.57
N CYS A 109 -10.72 -18.68 20.46
CA CYS A 109 -11.00 -19.73 19.48
C CYS A 109 -9.86 -20.02 18.48
N TRP A 110 -8.68 -19.38 18.58
CA TRP A 110 -7.53 -19.72 17.72
C TRP A 110 -6.94 -21.10 18.01
N ASN A 111 -7.38 -21.75 19.09
CA ASN A 111 -7.13 -23.15 19.42
C ASN A 111 -8.17 -24.13 18.85
N LEU A 112 -9.16 -23.69 18.05
CA LEU A 112 -10.13 -24.58 17.42
C LEU A 112 -9.39 -25.58 16.52
N ARG A 113 -9.44 -26.88 16.90
CA ARG A 113 -8.77 -28.07 16.33
C ARG A 113 -7.44 -28.50 16.99
N GLY A 114 -7.07 -27.97 18.15
CA GLY A 114 -5.97 -28.52 18.97
C GLY A 114 -4.56 -28.17 18.50
N ASN A 115 -4.43 -27.28 17.51
CA ASN A 115 -3.15 -26.76 17.02
C ASN A 115 -2.85 -25.39 17.65
N GLY A 116 -2.78 -25.34 18.99
CA GLY A 116 -2.36 -24.13 19.68
C GLY A 116 -0.86 -23.88 19.52
N PHE A 117 -0.45 -22.62 19.45
CA PHE A 117 0.96 -22.26 19.49
C PHE A 117 1.49 -22.37 20.92
N ALA A 118 2.62 -23.05 21.09
CA ALA A 118 3.36 -23.00 22.34
C ALA A 118 3.82 -21.56 22.60
N TYR A 119 3.74 -21.11 23.85
CA TYR A 119 4.12 -19.76 24.25
C TYR A 119 5.52 -19.34 23.72
N LYS A 120 6.51 -20.22 23.85
CA LYS A 120 7.86 -19.99 23.31
C LYS A 120 7.90 -19.91 21.78
N ALA A 121 7.02 -20.63 21.08
CA ALA A 121 6.94 -20.57 19.61
C ALA A 121 6.43 -19.20 19.13
N ILE A 122 5.48 -18.59 19.87
CA ILE A 122 5.01 -17.22 19.60
C ILE A 122 6.19 -16.25 19.70
N TYR A 123 6.93 -16.29 20.81
CA TYR A 123 8.11 -15.44 21.00
C TYR A 123 9.16 -15.67 19.90
N THR A 124 9.55 -16.92 19.63
CA THR A 124 10.57 -17.21 18.60
C THR A 124 10.14 -16.76 17.20
N TYR A 125 8.84 -16.81 16.89
CA TYR A 125 8.32 -16.29 15.63
C TYR A 125 8.53 -14.78 15.52
N PHE A 126 8.08 -14.01 16.50
CA PHE A 126 8.25 -12.54 16.48
C PHE A 126 9.71 -12.12 16.59
N GLN A 127 10.52 -12.81 17.40
CA GLN A 127 11.95 -12.55 17.49
C GLN A 127 12.64 -12.59 16.12
N ARG A 128 12.29 -13.57 15.27
CA ARG A 128 12.82 -13.67 13.91
C ARG A 128 12.38 -12.52 13.02
N LEU A 129 11.10 -12.14 13.09
CA LEU A 129 10.58 -11.00 12.32
C LEU A 129 11.25 -9.69 12.73
N ILE A 130 11.41 -9.45 14.04
CA ILE A 130 12.06 -8.24 14.55
C ILE A 130 13.53 -8.21 14.09
N ALA A 131 14.23 -9.35 14.15
CA ALA A 131 15.61 -9.43 13.71
C ALA A 131 15.76 -9.13 12.21
N ASP A 132 14.85 -9.64 11.37
CA ASP A 132 14.81 -9.34 9.93
C ASP A 132 14.54 -7.84 9.67
N GLN A 133 13.54 -7.26 10.36
CA GLN A 133 13.26 -5.82 10.26
C GLN A 133 14.44 -4.96 10.69
N GLN A 134 15.12 -5.32 11.79
CA GLN A 134 16.32 -4.61 12.25
C GLN A 134 17.43 -4.67 11.21
N ALA A 135 17.72 -5.84 10.64
CA ALA A 135 18.74 -5.98 9.60
C ALA A 135 18.43 -5.09 8.38
N ILE A 136 17.17 -5.04 7.96
CA ILE A 136 16.74 -4.13 6.88
C ILE A 136 16.94 -2.66 7.27
N MET A 137 16.54 -2.27 8.49
CA MET A 137 16.61 -0.88 8.96
C MET A 137 18.06 -0.39 9.16
N GLU A 138 18.92 -1.24 9.71
CA GLU A 138 20.35 -0.92 9.95
C GLU A 138 21.09 -0.68 8.64
N GLU A 139 20.85 -1.51 7.63
CA GLU A 139 21.50 -1.43 6.32
C GLU A 139 20.72 -0.62 5.28
N ARG A 140 19.51 -0.14 5.62
CA ARG A 140 18.55 0.48 4.69
C ARG A 140 18.37 -0.33 3.38
N LYS A 141 18.29 -1.66 3.50
CA LYS A 141 18.16 -2.58 2.36
C LYS A 141 16.92 -2.27 1.53
N ASP A 142 15.86 -1.79 2.17
CA ASP A 142 14.63 -1.34 1.53
C ASP A 142 14.88 -0.22 0.52
N ILE A 143 15.52 0.88 0.96
CA ILE A 143 15.90 2.00 0.07
C ILE A 143 16.75 1.49 -1.08
N HIS A 144 17.79 0.71 -0.77
CA HIS A 144 18.74 0.23 -1.77
C HIS A 144 18.02 -0.62 -2.83
N ALA A 145 17.19 -1.58 -2.40
CA ALA A 145 16.44 -2.44 -3.31
C ALA A 145 15.50 -1.63 -4.21
N PHE A 146 14.75 -0.66 -3.67
CA PHE A 146 13.89 0.21 -4.50
C PHE A 146 14.70 1.09 -5.46
N MET A 147 15.76 1.75 -4.98
CA MET A 147 16.57 2.65 -5.80
C MET A 147 17.27 1.93 -6.96
N GLU A 148 17.70 0.69 -6.76
CA GLU A 148 18.38 -0.12 -7.78
C GLU A 148 17.39 -0.82 -8.72
N SER A 149 16.23 -1.23 -8.21
CA SER A 149 15.30 -2.06 -8.98
C SER A 149 14.33 -1.25 -9.82
N LEU A 150 13.72 -0.20 -9.26
CA LEU A 150 12.68 0.55 -9.96
C LEU A 150 13.14 1.12 -11.31
N PRO A 151 14.33 1.71 -11.45
CA PRO A 151 14.84 2.17 -12.75
C PRO A 151 14.87 1.09 -13.85
N ARG A 152 15.01 -0.18 -13.48
CA ARG A 152 15.11 -1.32 -14.41
C ARG A 152 13.75 -1.90 -14.80
N LEU A 153 12.69 -1.56 -14.06
CA LEU A 153 11.32 -1.96 -14.37
C LEU A 153 10.69 -0.98 -15.38
N ILE A 154 11.17 -1.02 -16.62
CA ILE A 154 10.87 -0.02 -17.66
C ILE A 154 9.38 0.19 -17.97
N ASP A 155 8.55 -0.82 -17.72
CA ASP A 155 7.11 -0.80 -17.94
C ASP A 155 6.28 -0.56 -16.67
N LEU A 156 6.94 -0.32 -15.53
CA LEU A 156 6.27 -0.02 -14.27
C LEU A 156 5.46 1.28 -14.38
N LYS A 157 4.16 1.19 -14.11
CA LYS A 157 3.23 2.34 -14.13
C LYS A 157 2.63 2.65 -12.77
N CYS A 158 2.50 1.65 -11.91
CA CYS A 158 1.79 1.77 -10.66
C CYS A 158 2.59 1.17 -9.50
N ILE A 159 2.65 1.89 -8.39
CA ILE A 159 3.06 1.34 -7.10
C ILE A 159 1.83 1.31 -6.17
N LYS A 160 1.61 0.19 -5.51
CA LYS A 160 0.60 0.01 -4.48
C LYS A 160 1.27 -0.25 -3.14
N LEU A 161 0.92 0.54 -2.13
CA LEU A 161 1.36 0.35 -0.76
C LEU A 161 0.16 -0.13 0.05
N SER A 162 0.32 -1.22 0.80
CA SER A 162 -0.77 -1.77 1.63
C SER A 162 -0.31 -1.99 3.05
N PHE A 163 -0.87 -1.21 3.98
CA PHE A 163 -0.68 -1.27 5.43
C PHE A 163 -1.72 -2.18 6.11
N THR A 164 -2.51 -2.92 5.34
CA THR A 164 -3.67 -3.64 5.86
C THR A 164 -3.30 -4.85 6.74
N GLY A 165 -2.02 -5.21 6.83
CA GLY A 165 -1.57 -6.36 7.62
C GLY A 165 -2.23 -7.67 7.17
N GLU A 166 -2.81 -7.71 5.97
CA GLU A 166 -3.74 -8.75 5.51
C GLU A 166 -3.06 -10.06 5.11
N HIS A 167 -1.74 -10.14 5.23
CA HIS A 167 -1.08 -11.40 5.08
C HIS A 167 -1.47 -12.36 6.20
N GLU A 168 -1.64 -13.63 5.81
CA GLU A 168 -2.06 -14.82 6.55
C GLU A 168 -1.19 -15.13 7.79
N ASN A 169 -0.94 -14.15 8.64
CA ASN A 169 -0.22 -14.34 9.87
C ASN A 169 -1.23 -14.88 10.89
N GLN A 170 -1.07 -16.16 11.20
CA GLN A 170 -1.89 -16.89 12.16
C GLN A 170 -1.84 -16.26 13.57
N LEU A 171 -0.92 -15.31 13.80
CA LEU A 171 -0.73 -14.55 15.03
C LEU A 171 -1.12 -13.06 14.90
N LEU A 172 -1.91 -12.67 13.88
CA LEU A 172 -2.45 -11.30 13.71
C LEU A 172 -3.19 -10.80 14.96
N TRP A 173 -3.83 -11.70 15.71
CA TRP A 173 -4.53 -11.35 16.95
C TRP A 173 -3.60 -10.76 18.02
N PHE A 174 -2.29 -11.02 17.92
CA PHE A 174 -1.29 -10.63 18.90
C PHE A 174 -0.42 -9.46 18.44
N SER A 175 -0.28 -9.25 17.13
CA SER A 175 0.70 -8.34 16.54
C SER A 175 0.54 -6.88 16.98
N ASN A 176 -0.69 -6.42 17.21
CA ASN A 176 -0.97 -5.04 17.64
C ASN A 176 -0.34 -4.65 18.99
N ARG A 177 0.04 -5.62 19.81
CA ARG A 177 0.72 -5.38 21.10
C ARG A 177 2.22 -5.11 20.94
N LEU A 178 2.76 -5.37 19.76
CA LEU A 178 4.20 -5.41 19.52
C LEU A 178 4.71 -4.23 18.69
N PHE A 179 3.82 -3.41 18.15
CA PHE A 179 4.17 -2.32 17.24
C PHE A 179 4.59 -1.06 18.00
N VAL A 180 5.59 -0.34 17.47
CA VAL A 180 6.10 0.90 18.07
C VAL A 180 5.10 2.04 17.90
N ASP A 181 4.90 2.44 16.64
CA ASP A 181 3.99 3.50 16.22
C ASP A 181 3.72 3.36 14.72
N SER A 182 2.44 3.45 14.35
CA SER A 182 1.99 3.26 12.97
C SER A 182 2.49 4.39 12.04
N TRP A 183 2.66 5.61 12.55
CA TRP A 183 3.15 6.73 11.75
C TRP A 183 4.65 6.64 11.50
N HIS A 184 5.42 6.28 12.51
CA HIS A 184 6.85 6.01 12.34
C HIS A 184 7.07 4.89 11.30
N SER A 185 6.32 3.80 11.41
CA SER A 185 6.36 2.70 10.44
C SER A 185 6.00 3.18 9.03
N PHE A 186 4.92 3.98 8.89
CA PHE A 186 4.54 4.59 7.62
C PHE A 186 5.67 5.43 7.02
N ALA A 187 6.28 6.33 7.80
CA ALA A 187 7.29 7.23 7.30
C ALA A 187 8.51 6.49 6.74
N VAL A 188 8.95 5.41 7.41
CA VAL A 188 10.07 4.57 6.95
C VAL A 188 9.75 3.93 5.59
N HIS A 189 8.60 3.26 5.48
CA HIS A 189 8.21 2.57 4.25
C HIS A 189 7.94 3.53 3.10
N PHE A 190 7.28 4.66 3.41
CA PHE A 190 6.95 5.67 2.41
C PHE A 190 8.21 6.37 1.90
N GLU A 191 9.18 6.68 2.78
CA GLU A 191 10.48 7.20 2.37
C GLU A 191 11.18 6.27 1.37
N ALA A 192 11.21 4.96 1.66
CA ALA A 192 11.88 3.98 0.81
C ALA A 192 11.29 3.94 -0.60
N VAL A 193 9.95 3.90 -0.70
CA VAL A 193 9.24 3.96 -1.98
C VAL A 193 9.54 5.27 -2.71
N LEU A 194 9.42 6.41 -2.04
CA LEU A 194 9.64 7.71 -2.66
C LEU A 194 11.06 7.87 -3.19
N ARG A 195 12.07 7.42 -2.45
CA ARG A 195 13.47 7.40 -2.92
C ARG A 195 13.65 6.52 -4.15
N GLY A 196 12.98 5.37 -4.18
CA GLY A 196 12.88 4.55 -5.38
C GLY A 196 12.28 5.32 -6.56
N MET A 197 11.15 6.00 -6.35
CA MET A 197 10.47 6.79 -7.39
C MET A 197 11.35 7.94 -7.91
N ILE A 198 12.10 8.60 -7.03
CA ILE A 198 13.09 9.63 -7.39
C ILE A 198 14.19 9.02 -8.27
N SER A 199 14.74 7.86 -7.87
CA SER A 199 15.74 7.14 -8.66
C SER A 199 15.20 6.76 -10.04
N ALA A 200 14.00 6.20 -10.10
CA ALA A 200 13.31 5.87 -11.36
C ALA A 200 13.16 7.09 -12.26
N LYS A 201 12.70 8.22 -11.71
CA LYS A 201 12.55 9.49 -12.41
C LYS A 201 13.88 9.98 -13.01
N TRP A 202 14.98 9.92 -12.25
CA TRP A 202 16.30 10.32 -12.75
C TRP A 202 16.83 9.42 -13.87
N ASN A 203 16.36 8.17 -13.92
CA ASN A 203 16.67 7.23 -14.99
C ASN A 203 15.64 7.28 -16.15
N GLY A 204 14.77 8.29 -16.18
CA GLY A 204 13.80 8.51 -17.26
C GLY A 204 12.53 7.67 -17.17
N LEU A 205 12.33 6.91 -16.09
CA LEU A 205 11.11 6.15 -15.86
C LEU A 205 10.05 7.02 -15.17
N THR A 206 8.82 7.01 -15.68
CA THR A 206 7.69 7.74 -15.09
C THR A 206 6.68 6.78 -14.49
N ILE A 207 6.57 6.79 -13.16
CA ILE A 207 5.55 6.07 -12.42
C ILE A 207 4.32 6.99 -12.31
N GLN A 208 3.24 6.60 -12.97
CA GLN A 208 2.07 7.46 -13.18
C GLN A 208 1.01 7.32 -12.09
N SER A 209 1.03 6.22 -11.35
CA SER A 209 -0.04 5.89 -10.40
C SER A 209 0.53 5.44 -9.06
N LEU A 210 -0.06 5.95 -7.98
CA LEU A 210 0.24 5.55 -6.62
C LEU A 210 -1.07 5.24 -5.88
N GLU A 211 -1.14 4.05 -5.30
CA GLU A 211 -2.27 3.61 -4.48
C GLU A 211 -1.79 3.33 -3.07
N ILE A 212 -2.47 3.85 -2.04
CA ILE A 212 -2.12 3.61 -0.64
C ILE A 212 -3.34 3.09 0.13
N HIS A 213 -3.18 1.92 0.74
CA HIS A 213 -4.23 1.18 1.43
C HIS A 213 -3.95 1.05 2.93
N GLY A 214 -4.99 1.25 3.75
CA GLY A 214 -5.00 0.83 5.15
C GLY A 214 -4.20 1.69 6.14
N MET A 215 -3.98 2.97 5.85
CA MET A 215 -3.26 3.86 6.78
C MET A 215 -4.20 4.41 7.87
N PRO A 216 -3.96 4.12 9.17
CA PRO A 216 -4.87 4.51 10.24
C PRO A 216 -4.92 6.04 10.45
N PHE A 217 -6.05 6.50 10.98
CA PHE A 217 -6.49 7.89 11.19
C PHE A 217 -5.55 8.86 11.92
N ARG A 218 -4.39 8.43 12.40
CA ARG A 218 -3.52 9.29 13.19
C ARG A 218 -2.95 10.38 12.29
N SER A 219 -3.10 11.63 12.71
CA SER A 219 -2.61 12.78 11.97
C SER A 219 -1.12 12.61 11.73
N ALA A 220 -0.74 12.63 10.46
CA ALA A 220 0.63 12.77 10.03
C ALA A 220 1.30 13.92 10.78
N HIS A 221 2.29 13.63 11.63
CA HIS A 221 3.20 14.68 12.05
C HIS A 221 4.15 14.96 10.89
N GLU A 222 3.99 16.13 10.28
CA GLU A 222 4.82 16.64 9.19
C GLU A 222 6.28 16.73 9.67
N SER A 223 7.13 15.78 9.29
CA SER A 223 8.57 15.97 9.36
C SER A 223 9.00 16.68 8.07
N SER A 224 9.82 17.72 8.17
CA SER A 224 10.23 18.50 6.98
C SER A 224 10.93 17.63 5.93
N ASN A 225 11.61 16.57 6.36
CA ASN A 225 12.33 15.66 5.47
C ASN A 225 11.38 14.81 4.59
N ILE A 226 10.28 14.29 5.12
CA ILE A 226 9.37 13.45 4.31
C ILE A 226 8.62 14.28 3.28
N LEU A 227 8.31 15.55 3.58
CA LEU A 227 7.66 16.47 2.65
C LEU A 227 8.53 16.73 1.42
N GLU A 228 9.81 17.06 1.61
CA GLU A 228 10.74 17.32 0.50
C GLU A 228 10.90 16.09 -0.41
N ILE A 229 11.03 14.91 0.19
CA ILE A 229 11.15 13.65 -0.55
C ILE A 229 9.84 13.32 -1.28
N ALA A 230 8.69 13.59 -0.66
CA ALA A 230 7.38 13.37 -1.27
C ALA A 230 7.16 14.29 -2.47
N GLU A 231 7.50 15.57 -2.38
CA GLU A 231 7.38 16.51 -3.50
C GLU A 231 8.21 16.03 -4.71
N GLN A 232 9.44 15.57 -4.48
CA GLN A 232 10.30 15.10 -5.56
C GLN A 232 9.82 13.78 -6.17
N GLY A 233 9.45 12.81 -5.33
CA GLY A 233 9.04 11.47 -5.73
C GLY A 233 7.67 11.43 -6.39
N LEU A 234 6.73 12.26 -5.93
CA LEU A 234 5.35 12.30 -6.44
C LEU A 234 5.12 13.30 -7.57
N ALA A 235 6.13 14.09 -7.94
CA ALA A 235 6.03 15.14 -8.96
C ALA A 235 5.39 14.69 -10.31
N LEU A 236 5.56 13.42 -10.68
CA LEU A 236 5.05 12.87 -11.95
C LEU A 236 3.81 11.97 -11.80
N VAL A 237 3.31 11.80 -10.58
CA VAL A 237 2.11 11.00 -10.30
C VAL A 237 0.89 11.71 -10.85
N ARG A 238 0.13 10.99 -11.69
CA ARG A 238 -1.11 11.48 -12.31
C ARG A 238 -2.36 10.92 -11.66
N ASN A 239 -2.29 9.68 -11.20
CA ASN A 239 -3.39 9.02 -10.51
C ASN A 239 -2.97 8.73 -9.07
N PHE A 240 -3.70 9.29 -8.12
CA PHE A 240 -3.47 9.05 -6.71
C PHE A 240 -4.72 8.47 -6.06
N LYS A 241 -4.59 7.30 -5.44
CA LYS A 241 -5.70 6.60 -4.81
C LYS A 241 -5.43 6.33 -3.34
N LEU A 242 -6.40 6.67 -2.50
CA LEU A 242 -6.40 6.39 -1.07
C LEU A 242 -7.53 5.43 -0.72
N VAL A 243 -7.19 4.27 -0.18
CA VAL A 243 -8.17 3.28 0.29
C VAL A 243 -8.04 3.12 1.79
N ASN A 244 -9.08 3.47 2.55
CA ASN A 244 -9.06 3.47 4.01
C ASN A 244 -7.78 4.14 4.60
N SER A 245 -7.37 5.27 4.00
CA SER A 245 -6.12 5.98 4.33
C SER A 245 -6.34 7.49 4.56
N PRO A 246 -7.30 7.91 5.40
CA PRO A 246 -7.68 9.33 5.54
C PRO A 246 -6.62 10.19 6.24
N GLY A 247 -5.70 9.59 7.00
CA GLY A 247 -4.60 10.30 7.67
C GLY A 247 -3.60 10.95 6.70
N LEU A 248 -3.57 10.50 5.45
CA LEU A 248 -2.66 11.02 4.43
C LEU A 248 -3.13 12.32 3.78
N LEU A 249 -4.40 12.71 3.95
CA LEU A 249 -4.91 13.94 3.35
C LEU A 249 -4.16 15.17 3.84
N ASP A 250 -3.79 15.23 5.13
CA ASP A 250 -3.05 16.37 5.68
C ASP A 250 -1.65 16.46 5.06
N LEU A 251 -0.93 15.35 5.03
CA LEU A 251 0.40 15.27 4.40
C LEU A 251 0.31 15.65 2.93
N MET A 252 -0.64 15.07 2.19
CA MET A 252 -0.78 15.32 0.76
C MET A 252 -1.26 16.73 0.46
N SER A 253 -1.98 17.40 1.37
CA SER A 253 -2.31 18.82 1.25
C SER A 253 -1.10 19.74 1.36
N ALA A 254 -0.03 19.28 2.02
CA ALA A 254 1.22 20.02 2.18
C ALA A 254 2.24 19.73 1.08
N VAL A 255 2.00 18.72 0.23
CA VAL A 255 2.90 18.30 -0.85
C VAL A 255 2.40 18.86 -2.17
N THR A 256 3.28 19.49 -2.95
CA THR A 256 2.92 19.94 -4.29
C THR A 256 2.85 18.76 -5.27
N LEU A 257 1.66 18.48 -5.82
CA LEU A 257 1.45 17.41 -6.82
C LEU A 257 1.13 17.98 -8.21
N PRO A 258 2.13 18.49 -8.97
CA PRO A 258 1.89 19.30 -10.17
C PRO A 258 1.30 18.54 -11.36
N CYS A 259 1.40 17.21 -11.39
CA CYS A 259 0.88 16.37 -12.47
C CYS A 259 -0.39 15.61 -12.08
N LEU A 260 -0.95 15.84 -10.89
CA LEU A 260 -2.10 15.08 -10.39
C LEU A 260 -3.35 15.37 -11.22
N GLN A 261 -3.85 14.38 -11.96
CA GLN A 261 -5.04 14.52 -12.80
C GLN A 261 -6.25 13.83 -12.18
N ARG A 262 -6.05 12.66 -11.57
CA ARG A 262 -7.12 11.85 -10.96
C ARG A 262 -6.81 11.58 -9.50
N PHE A 263 -7.74 11.94 -8.64
CA PHE A 263 -7.73 11.60 -7.24
C PHE A 263 -8.91 10.68 -6.92
N GLU A 264 -8.64 9.51 -6.32
CA GLU A 264 -9.67 8.58 -5.87
C GLU A 264 -9.54 8.34 -4.37
N ILE A 265 -10.66 8.34 -3.67
CA ILE A 265 -10.72 7.97 -2.27
C ILE A 265 -11.85 6.96 -2.02
N THR A 266 -11.52 5.89 -1.30
CA THR A 266 -12.33 4.68 -1.21
C THR A 266 -12.37 4.17 0.23
N ASP A 267 -13.53 3.73 0.71
CA ASP A 267 -13.70 3.06 2.01
C ASP A 267 -13.08 3.84 3.20
N CYS A 268 -13.19 5.18 3.17
CA CYS A 268 -12.62 6.06 4.18
C CYS A 268 -13.71 6.64 5.09
N TRP A 269 -13.37 6.82 6.35
CA TRP A 269 -14.06 7.82 7.18
C TRP A 269 -13.14 9.03 7.24
N LEU A 270 -13.66 10.26 7.16
CA LEU A 270 -12.79 11.44 7.15
C LEU A 270 -13.52 12.69 7.62
N LEU A 271 -12.74 13.64 8.16
CA LEU A 271 -13.21 14.99 8.44
C LEU A 271 -13.31 15.75 7.12
N GLY A 272 -14.47 16.33 6.80
CA GLY A 272 -14.66 17.07 5.55
C GLY A 272 -13.65 18.20 5.36
N SER A 273 -13.21 18.83 6.46
CA SER A 273 -12.18 19.86 6.49
C SER A 273 -10.85 19.42 5.88
N LYS A 274 -10.41 18.17 6.12
CA LYS A 274 -9.16 17.63 5.55
C LYS A 274 -9.24 17.41 4.04
N LEU A 275 -10.37 16.89 3.58
CA LEU A 275 -10.60 16.71 2.14
C LEU A 275 -10.64 18.06 1.41
N ILE A 276 -11.31 19.05 2.00
CA ILE A 276 -11.38 20.41 1.42
C ILE A 276 -9.98 21.01 1.32
N ARG A 277 -9.19 20.91 2.40
CA ARG A 277 -7.81 21.41 2.39
C ARG A 277 -6.98 20.78 1.26
N PHE A 278 -7.14 19.48 1.03
CA PHE A 278 -6.48 18.79 -0.08
C PHE A 278 -6.95 19.31 -1.44
N LEU A 279 -8.27 19.44 -1.65
CA LEU A 279 -8.83 19.93 -2.91
C LEU A 279 -8.45 21.38 -3.20
N GLU A 280 -8.40 22.24 -2.17
CA GLU A 280 -7.97 23.63 -2.29
C GLU A 280 -6.47 23.73 -2.60
N ALA A 281 -5.64 22.89 -2.00
CA ALA A 281 -4.20 22.85 -2.26
C ALA A 281 -3.86 22.46 -3.71
N HIS A 282 -4.76 21.73 -4.38
CA HIS A 282 -4.57 21.24 -5.76
C HIS A 282 -5.63 21.76 -6.74
N ASP A 283 -6.25 22.89 -6.40
CA ASP A 283 -7.26 23.53 -7.26
C ASP A 283 -6.66 23.88 -8.62
N GLY A 284 -7.40 23.60 -9.70
CA GLY A 284 -6.95 23.79 -11.08
C GLY A 284 -5.92 22.77 -11.58
N ILE A 285 -5.42 21.86 -10.73
CA ILE A 285 -4.53 20.76 -11.14
C ILE A 285 -5.34 19.47 -11.32
N VAL A 286 -6.15 19.11 -10.31
CA VAL A 286 -6.97 17.90 -10.33
C VAL A 286 -8.13 18.05 -11.31
N GLN A 287 -8.29 17.08 -12.20
CA GLN A 287 -9.33 17.06 -13.25
C GLN A 287 -10.46 16.08 -12.94
N HIS A 288 -10.19 15.05 -12.14
CA HIS A 288 -11.14 14.00 -11.82
C HIS A 288 -11.01 13.64 -10.35
N VAL A 289 -12.13 13.67 -9.64
CA VAL A 289 -12.21 13.24 -8.25
C VAL A 289 -13.23 12.11 -8.15
N GLU A 290 -12.88 11.02 -7.49
CA GLU A 290 -13.77 9.89 -7.28
C GLU A 290 -13.87 9.55 -5.80
N PHE A 291 -15.11 9.33 -5.37
CA PHE A 291 -15.47 9.02 -4.01
C PHE A 291 -16.21 7.70 -4.03
N TYR A 292 -15.80 6.75 -3.20
CA TYR A 292 -16.51 5.48 -3.05
C TYR A 292 -16.59 5.08 -1.58
N ARG A 293 -17.82 4.88 -1.09
CA ARG A 293 -18.09 4.43 0.29
C ARG A 293 -17.39 5.30 1.36
N ILE A 294 -17.60 6.61 1.29
CA ILE A 294 -17.01 7.54 2.25
C ILE A 294 -18.01 7.92 3.33
N ASN A 295 -17.53 7.98 4.57
CA ASN A 295 -18.25 8.51 5.71
C ASN A 295 -17.64 9.85 6.13
N LEU A 296 -18.39 10.94 5.94
CA LEU A 296 -17.96 12.29 6.33
C LEU A 296 -18.42 12.61 7.75
N PHE A 297 -17.48 13.02 8.59
CA PHE A 297 -17.80 13.58 9.90
C PHE A 297 -17.98 15.10 9.79
N TYR A 298 -19.11 15.58 10.30
CA TYR A 298 -19.44 17.00 10.29
C TYR A 298 -18.81 17.71 11.49
N GLU A 299 -17.82 18.55 11.23
CA GLU A 299 -17.44 19.62 12.14
C GLU A 299 -18.27 20.85 11.76
N ARG A 300 -18.74 21.65 12.74
CA ARG A 300 -19.43 22.91 12.47
C ARG A 300 -18.49 23.87 11.74
N PHE A 301 -18.43 23.77 10.42
CA PHE A 301 -17.64 24.65 9.59
C PHE A 301 -18.46 25.90 9.32
N THR A 302 -18.01 27.05 9.81
CA THR A 302 -18.50 28.35 9.31
C THR A 302 -17.80 28.61 7.99
N PRO A 303 -18.49 28.54 6.84
CA PRO A 303 -17.85 28.80 5.55
C PRO A 303 -17.26 30.21 5.54
N GLY A 304 -15.94 30.29 5.44
CA GLY A 304 -15.26 31.53 5.11
C GLY A 304 -15.60 31.94 3.67
N THR A 305 -15.62 33.24 3.39
CA THR A 305 -16.05 33.86 2.12
C THR A 305 -15.14 33.60 0.91
N ARG A 306 -14.29 32.56 0.93
CA ARG A 306 -13.42 32.16 -0.18
C ARG A 306 -13.27 30.63 -0.21
N SER A 307 -14.29 29.94 -0.67
CA SER A 307 -14.20 28.51 -0.98
C SER A 307 -13.99 28.35 -2.48
N SER A 308 -13.07 27.46 -2.90
CA SER A 308 -12.78 27.19 -4.31
C SER A 308 -14.00 26.62 -5.04
N SER A 309 -14.00 26.64 -6.37
CA SER A 309 -15.11 26.09 -7.17
C SER A 309 -15.34 24.59 -6.87
N CYS A 310 -14.26 23.82 -6.68
CA CYS A 310 -14.27 22.42 -6.29
C CYS A 310 -14.88 22.20 -4.90
N ALA A 311 -14.41 22.97 -3.90
CA ALA A 311 -14.91 22.86 -2.53
C ALA A 311 -16.37 23.31 -2.40
N ARG A 312 -16.77 24.35 -3.15
CA ARG A 312 -18.16 24.81 -3.20
C ARG A 312 -19.09 23.78 -3.84
N THR A 313 -18.71 23.20 -4.99
CA THR A 313 -19.49 22.15 -5.67
C THR A 313 -19.64 20.92 -4.79
N PHE A 314 -18.57 20.52 -4.09
CA PHE A 314 -18.61 19.45 -3.11
C PHE A 314 -19.58 19.77 -1.96
N TRP A 315 -19.55 21.00 -1.42
CA TRP A 315 -20.48 21.39 -0.37
C TRP A 315 -21.92 21.49 -0.82
N GLU A 316 -22.18 21.99 -2.03
CA GLU A 316 -23.52 22.01 -2.63
C GLU A 316 -24.06 20.57 -2.73
N LEU A 317 -23.24 19.62 -3.20
CA LEU A 317 -23.62 18.20 -3.26
C LEU A 317 -23.85 17.57 -1.87
N VAL A 318 -22.98 17.89 -0.90
CA VAL A 318 -23.07 17.35 0.47
C VAL A 318 -24.24 17.94 1.25
N THR A 319 -24.57 19.21 1.03
CA THR A 319 -25.70 19.89 1.69
C THR A 319 -27.05 19.45 1.13
N GLU A 320 -27.14 19.11 -0.16
CA GLU A 320 -28.36 18.57 -0.77
C GLU A 320 -28.71 17.14 -0.32
N THR A 321 -27.72 16.37 0.15
CA THR A 321 -27.87 14.91 0.38
C THR A 321 -28.04 14.50 1.84
N GLY A 322 -27.87 15.42 2.81
CA GLY A 322 -28.07 15.14 4.24
C GLY A 322 -26.99 14.26 4.87
N ASN A 323 -27.00 14.15 6.21
CA ASN A 323 -25.89 13.82 7.12
C ASN A 323 -25.09 12.49 6.94
N THR A 324 -25.29 11.73 5.86
CA THR A 324 -24.43 10.61 5.47
C THR A 324 -24.44 10.49 3.96
N VAL A 325 -23.46 11.11 3.30
CA VAL A 325 -23.41 11.17 1.84
C VAL A 325 -22.63 9.98 1.30
N LYS A 326 -23.34 9.03 0.68
CA LYS A 326 -22.71 8.04 -0.21
C LYS A 326 -22.54 8.68 -1.59
N VAL A 327 -21.49 9.47 -1.78
CA VAL A 327 -21.10 9.94 -3.12
C VAL A 327 -20.52 8.74 -3.87
N GLU A 328 -21.12 8.34 -4.99
CA GLU A 328 -20.66 7.21 -5.80
C GLU A 328 -19.67 7.64 -6.91
N SER A 329 -19.71 8.92 -7.32
CA SER A 329 -18.72 9.58 -8.18
C SER A 329 -19.03 11.08 -8.24
N LEU A 330 -18.01 11.96 -8.19
CA LEU A 330 -18.17 13.41 -8.45
C LEU A 330 -17.11 13.86 -9.44
N VAL A 331 -17.45 13.87 -10.74
CA VAL A 331 -16.55 14.40 -11.75
C VAL A 331 -16.57 15.93 -11.71
N ILE A 332 -15.49 16.54 -11.20
CA ILE A 332 -15.30 17.99 -11.23
C ILE A 332 -14.51 18.34 -12.48
N THR A 333 -15.17 18.79 -13.55
CA THR A 333 -14.48 19.33 -14.73
C THR A 333 -13.95 20.74 -14.42
N PRO A 334 -12.66 21.03 -14.64
CA PRO A 334 -12.15 22.39 -14.55
C PRO A 334 -12.83 23.27 -15.61
N ILE A 335 -13.22 24.49 -15.22
CA ILE A 335 -13.79 25.51 -16.12
C ILE A 335 -12.66 26.18 -16.91
#